data_AF-D7WAK4-F1
#
_entry.id   AF-D7WAK4-F1
#
_cell.length_a   1.000
_cell.length_b   1.000
_cell.length_c   1.000
_cell.angle_alpha   90.00
_cell.angle_beta   90.00
_cell.angle_gamma   90.00
#
_symmetry.space_group_name_H-M   'P 1'
#
loop_
_entity.id
_entity.type
_entity.pdbx_description
1 polymer ?
#
loop_
_entity_poly.entity_id
_entity_poly.type
_entity_poly.pdbx_seq_one_letter_code
_entity_poly.pdbx_strand_id
1 'polypeptide(L)'
;MKLFLSPFSSYTYLLALAALVAAVPLGRFYAGDGTVWTVFGGLGLVALFTIGAMQWTAINQLGTSFRTWLKSAAVTAAAVSGVLAVVTTASSVVNQEQNPYYKAYDAFLVVSNDPVEWRDTNGEAYLLDAAAQNAGTIMATFAVTFTFLFLTCLIGVGAGLAAKTEYRWLPIVAAIAAVATALYCNVLIMAYSTREIGGEFVSLPPTYTGLLTITVATLIAAAASAFSIARAPRFIR
;
A
#
# COMPACT_ATOMS: atom_id res chain seq x y z
N MET A 1 -21.57 -10.55 -10.32
CA MET A 1 -22.41 -10.00 -9.24
C MET A 1 -21.51 -9.32 -8.20
N LYS A 2 -21.75 -8.04 -7.89
CA LYS A 2 -20.97 -7.22 -6.92
C LYS A 2 -21.41 -7.51 -5.47
N LEU A 3 -21.31 -8.76 -5.02
CA LEU A 3 -21.86 -9.19 -3.73
C LEU A 3 -21.14 -8.55 -2.53
N PHE A 4 -19.84 -8.27 -2.65
CA PHE A 4 -19.09 -7.59 -1.58
C PHE A 4 -19.44 -6.10 -1.44
N LEU A 5 -19.80 -5.45 -2.55
CA LEU A 5 -20.13 -4.01 -2.59
C LEU A 5 -21.62 -3.72 -2.39
N SER A 6 -22.47 -4.75 -2.28
CA SER A 6 -23.91 -4.59 -2.13
C SER A 6 -24.36 -3.73 -0.95
N PRO A 7 -23.63 -3.65 0.19
CA PRO A 7 -24.00 -2.78 1.29
C PRO A 7 -23.67 -1.29 1.07
N PHE A 8 -22.82 -0.99 0.08
CA PHE A 8 -22.50 0.38 -0.27
C PHE A 8 -23.48 0.89 -1.32
N SER A 9 -23.90 2.15 -1.18
CA SER A 9 -24.27 2.91 -2.38
C SER A 9 -23.07 2.86 -3.34
N SER A 10 -23.33 2.42 -4.59
CA SER A 10 -22.27 2.32 -5.61
C SER A 10 -21.50 3.63 -5.74
N TYR A 11 -22.16 4.77 -5.53
CA TYR A 11 -21.56 6.09 -5.56
C TYR A 11 -20.57 6.36 -4.43
N THR A 12 -20.89 5.97 -3.19
CA THR A 12 -20.02 6.28 -2.03
C THR A 12 -18.71 5.50 -2.09
N TYR A 13 -18.76 4.22 -2.48
CA TYR A 13 -17.56 3.40 -2.64
C TYR A 13 -16.71 3.88 -3.82
N LEU A 14 -17.33 4.18 -4.96
CA LEU A 14 -16.62 4.69 -6.14
C LEU A 14 -16.01 6.06 -5.89
N LEU A 15 -16.68 6.94 -5.13
CA LEU A 15 -16.16 8.26 -4.80
C LEU A 15 -14.95 8.18 -3.86
N ALA A 16 -15.00 7.31 -2.84
CA ALA A 16 -13.85 7.06 -1.98
C ALA A 16 -12.67 6.44 -2.74
N LEU A 17 -12.94 5.49 -3.64
CA LEU A 17 -11.91 4.91 -4.49
C LEU A 17 -11.31 5.95 -5.46
N ALA A 18 -12.15 6.78 -6.09
CA ALA A 18 -11.70 7.85 -6.96
C ALA A 18 -10.84 8.87 -6.21
N ALA A 19 -11.21 9.21 -4.97
CA ALA A 19 -10.41 10.06 -4.10
C ALA A 19 -9.03 9.45 -3.81
N LEU A 20 -8.95 8.14 -3.53
CA LEU A 20 -7.66 7.46 -3.35
C LEU A 20 -6.83 7.43 -4.64
N VAL A 21 -7.46 7.14 -5.78
CA VAL A 21 -6.81 7.11 -7.10
C VAL A 21 -6.25 8.48 -7.49
N ALA A 22 -6.88 9.58 -7.05
CA ALA A 22 -6.34 10.92 -7.23
C ALA A 22 -5.27 11.27 -6.18
N ALA A 23 -5.57 11.08 -4.90
CA ALA A 23 -4.73 11.55 -3.80
C ALA A 23 -3.38 10.83 -3.72
N VAL A 24 -3.33 9.51 -3.94
CA VAL A 24 -2.10 8.72 -3.82
C VAL A 24 -1.04 9.17 -4.85
N PRO A 25 -1.30 9.20 -6.17
CA PRO A 25 -0.31 9.67 -7.13
C PRO A 25 -0.05 11.18 -7.03
N LEU A 26 -1.08 12.01 -6.81
CA LEU A 26 -0.88 13.47 -6.73
C LEU A 26 -0.10 13.90 -5.49
N GLY A 27 -0.33 13.22 -4.37
CA GLY A 27 0.39 13.47 -3.14
C GLY A 27 1.89 13.26 -3.27
N ARG A 28 2.31 12.29 -4.10
CA ARG A 28 3.72 12.00 -4.41
C ARG A 28 4.39 13.16 -5.12
N PHE A 29 3.70 13.77 -6.09
CA PHE A 29 4.20 14.96 -6.78
C PHE A 29 4.29 16.19 -5.88
N TYR A 30 3.33 16.36 -4.95
CA TYR A 30 3.29 17.57 -4.11
C TYR A 30 4.22 17.50 -2.90
N ALA A 31 4.36 16.33 -2.28
CA ALA A 31 5.12 16.14 -1.03
C ALA A 31 6.42 15.35 -1.19
N GLY A 32 6.69 14.76 -2.36
CA GLY A 32 7.93 14.04 -2.66
C GLY A 32 8.10 12.67 -2.01
N ASP A 33 7.14 12.22 -1.17
CA ASP A 33 7.26 10.97 -0.42
C ASP A 33 6.40 9.82 -0.99
N GLY A 34 7.02 8.97 -1.80
CA GLY A 34 6.38 7.79 -2.38
C GLY A 34 5.85 6.78 -1.36
N THR A 35 6.61 6.58 -0.29
CA THR A 35 6.35 5.56 0.73
C THR A 35 5.08 5.90 1.51
N VAL A 36 5.02 7.11 2.05
CA VAL A 36 3.92 7.58 2.90
C VAL A 36 2.60 7.55 2.13
N TRP A 37 2.58 8.04 0.89
CA TRP A 37 1.36 8.06 0.08
C TRP A 37 0.89 6.67 -0.33
N THR A 38 1.82 5.73 -0.56
CA THR A 38 1.46 4.33 -0.84
C THR A 38 0.83 3.67 0.37
N VAL A 39 1.40 3.87 1.56
CA VAL A 39 0.81 3.32 2.79
C VAL A 39 -0.50 4.01 3.13
N PHE A 40 -0.64 5.31 2.90
CA PHE A 40 -1.92 6.01 3.05
C PHE A 40 -2.99 5.40 2.14
N GLY A 41 -2.66 5.11 0.87
CA GLY A 41 -3.52 4.35 -0.03
C GLY A 41 -3.92 2.99 0.53
N GLY A 42 -2.96 2.23 1.07
CA GLY A 42 -3.22 0.96 1.75
C GLY A 42 -4.16 1.09 2.95
N LEU A 43 -3.97 2.09 3.81
CA LEU A 43 -4.85 2.36 4.95
C LEU A 43 -6.28 2.72 4.51
N GLY A 44 -6.41 3.49 3.44
CA GLY A 44 -7.70 3.77 2.81
C GLY A 44 -8.40 2.48 2.35
N LEU A 45 -7.67 1.56 1.72
CA LEU A 45 -8.19 0.25 1.31
C LEU A 45 -8.56 -0.61 2.51
N VAL A 46 -7.77 -0.64 3.59
CA VAL A 46 -8.13 -1.34 4.85
C VAL A 46 -9.49 -0.85 5.33
N ALA A 47 -9.67 0.47 5.47
CA ALA A 47 -10.91 1.06 5.97
C ALA A 47 -12.12 0.69 5.10
N LEU A 48 -12.00 0.83 3.78
CA LEU A 48 -13.08 0.50 2.84
C LEU A 48 -13.47 -0.98 2.91
N PHE A 49 -12.49 -1.89 2.93
CA PHE A 49 -12.76 -3.33 3.01
C PHE A 49 -13.26 -3.76 4.39
N THR A 50 -12.85 -3.08 5.47
CA THR A 50 -13.41 -3.26 6.81
C THR A 50 -14.88 -2.91 6.85
N ILE A 51 -15.26 -1.73 6.37
CA ILE A 51 -16.66 -1.30 6.35
C ILE A 51 -17.51 -2.27 5.53
N GLY A 52 -17.01 -2.74 4.39
CA GLY A 52 -17.69 -3.75 3.58
C GLY A 52 -17.84 -5.09 4.30
N ALA A 53 -16.79 -5.55 4.98
CA ALA A 53 -16.79 -6.83 5.67
C ALA A 53 -17.61 -6.87 6.96
N MET A 54 -17.80 -5.74 7.63
CA MET A 54 -18.71 -5.63 8.80
C MET A 54 -20.17 -5.98 8.48
N GLN A 55 -20.54 -5.94 7.19
CA GLN A 55 -21.88 -6.23 6.70
C GLN A 55 -22.09 -7.71 6.36
N TRP A 56 -21.06 -8.55 6.52
CA TRP A 56 -21.13 -9.99 6.23
C TRP A 56 -22.33 -10.66 6.90
N THR A 57 -22.60 -10.40 8.18
CA THR A 57 -23.72 -11.02 8.90
C THR A 57 -25.07 -10.72 8.25
N ALA A 58 -25.30 -9.49 7.80
CA ALA A 58 -26.54 -9.10 7.12
C ALA A 58 -26.65 -9.76 5.75
N ILE A 59 -25.55 -9.81 4.99
CA ILE A 59 -25.49 -10.49 3.67
C ILE A 59 -25.73 -12.00 3.82
N ASN A 60 -25.20 -12.62 4.87
CA ASN A 60 -25.41 -14.03 5.19
C ASN A 60 -26.89 -14.30 5.48
N GLN A 61 -27.55 -13.46 6.29
CA GLN A 61 -29.00 -13.57 6.57
C GLN A 61 -29.87 -13.48 5.31
N LEU A 62 -29.39 -12.81 4.25
CA LEU A 62 -30.06 -12.73 2.95
C LEU A 62 -29.82 -13.95 2.03
N GLY A 63 -29.23 -15.04 2.51
CA GLY A 63 -29.04 -16.26 1.71
C GLY A 63 -27.69 -16.40 1.03
N THR A 64 -26.77 -15.44 1.20
CA THR A 64 -25.52 -15.43 0.42
C THR A 64 -24.47 -16.36 1.02
N SER A 65 -23.89 -17.23 0.18
CA SER A 65 -22.80 -18.11 0.61
C SER A 65 -21.51 -17.34 0.91
N PHE A 66 -20.81 -17.74 1.98
CA PHE A 66 -19.53 -17.11 2.37
C PHE A 66 -18.47 -17.24 1.28
N ARG A 67 -18.43 -18.38 0.59
CA ARG A 67 -17.46 -18.62 -0.47
C ARG A 67 -17.68 -17.69 -1.66
N THR A 68 -18.93 -17.47 -2.07
CA THR A 68 -19.25 -16.56 -3.17
C THR A 68 -18.97 -15.11 -2.77
N TRP A 69 -19.32 -14.71 -1.54
CA TRP A 69 -19.03 -13.39 -1.01
C TRP A 69 -17.51 -13.12 -0.92
N LEU A 70 -16.73 -14.04 -0.36
CA LEU A 70 -15.28 -13.90 -0.23
C LEU A 70 -14.59 -13.88 -1.59
N LYS A 71 -15.05 -14.68 -2.57
CA LYS A 71 -14.57 -14.59 -3.96
C LYS A 71 -14.86 -13.22 -4.55
N SER A 72 -16.05 -12.66 -4.34
CA SER A 72 -16.38 -11.30 -4.77
C SER A 72 -15.48 -10.26 -4.11
N ALA A 73 -15.15 -10.42 -2.83
CA ALA A 73 -14.23 -9.54 -2.11
C ALA A 73 -12.82 -9.62 -2.71
N ALA A 74 -12.30 -10.82 -2.95
CA ALA A 74 -10.97 -11.03 -3.52
C ALA A 74 -10.84 -10.47 -4.95
N VAL A 75 -11.87 -10.65 -5.79
CA VAL A 75 -11.89 -10.05 -7.14
C VAL A 75 -11.93 -8.53 -7.07
N THR A 76 -12.72 -7.97 -6.14
CA THR A 76 -12.76 -6.52 -5.93
C THR A 76 -11.40 -6.00 -5.46
N ALA A 77 -10.76 -6.68 -4.50
CA ALA A 77 -9.43 -6.37 -4.00
C ALA A 77 -8.39 -6.37 -5.11
N ALA A 78 -8.38 -7.40 -5.96
CA ALA A 78 -7.47 -7.48 -7.09
C ALA A 78 -7.69 -6.34 -8.09
N ALA A 79 -8.94 -6.01 -8.41
CA ALA A 79 -9.26 -4.93 -9.34
C ALA A 79 -8.82 -3.55 -8.81
N VAL A 80 -9.19 -3.20 -7.57
CA VAL A 80 -8.85 -1.88 -7.01
C VAL A 80 -7.35 -1.74 -6.73
N SER A 81 -6.71 -2.80 -6.25
CA SER A 81 -5.26 -2.82 -6.05
C SER A 81 -4.53 -2.73 -7.38
N GLY A 82 -5.03 -3.38 -8.43
CA GLY A 82 -4.49 -3.27 -9.78
C GLY A 82 -4.54 -1.84 -10.31
N VAL A 83 -5.71 -1.20 -10.28
CA VAL A 83 -5.87 0.19 -10.72
C VAL A 83 -4.95 1.13 -9.94
N LEU A 84 -4.95 1.01 -8.60
CA LEU A 84 -4.16 1.89 -7.75
C LEU A 84 -2.66 1.64 -7.91
N ALA A 85 -2.23 0.38 -8.07
CA ALA A 85 -0.83 0.04 -8.34
C ALA A 85 -0.35 0.59 -9.69
N VAL A 86 -1.17 0.50 -10.76
CA VAL A 86 -0.79 1.07 -12.07
C VAL A 86 -0.52 2.57 -11.96
N VAL A 87 -1.45 3.35 -11.38
CA VAL A 87 -1.27 4.80 -11.28
C VAL A 87 -0.14 5.18 -10.33
N THR A 88 0.06 4.41 -9.27
CA THR A 88 1.13 4.63 -8.28
C THR A 88 2.49 4.33 -8.88
N THR A 89 2.64 3.22 -9.62
CA THR A 89 3.87 2.87 -10.33
C THR A 89 4.19 3.89 -11.41
N ALA A 90 3.21 4.31 -12.21
CA ALA A 90 3.43 5.36 -13.21
C ALA A 90 3.91 6.67 -12.55
N SER A 91 3.30 7.05 -11.43
CA SER A 91 3.76 8.20 -10.64
C SER A 91 5.18 8.01 -10.10
N SER A 92 5.55 6.83 -9.59
CA SER A 92 6.93 6.56 -9.15
C SER A 92 7.94 6.74 -10.28
N VAL A 93 7.64 6.21 -11.47
CA VAL A 93 8.53 6.27 -12.63
C VAL A 93 8.78 7.73 -13.03
N VAL A 94 7.71 8.51 -13.16
CA VAL A 94 7.82 9.93 -13.52
C VAL A 94 8.62 10.70 -12.46
N ASN A 95 8.39 10.46 -11.16
CA ASN A 95 9.16 11.13 -10.11
C ASN A 95 10.63 10.70 -10.08
N GLN A 96 10.94 9.44 -10.40
CA GLN A 96 12.32 8.94 -10.50
C GLN A 96 13.07 9.53 -11.70
N GLU A 97 12.38 9.73 -12.83
CA GLU A 97 12.95 10.41 -14.01
C GLU A 97 13.21 11.91 -13.75
N GLN A 98 12.36 12.55 -12.95
CA GLN A 98 12.50 13.97 -12.61
C GLN A 98 13.49 14.23 -11.47
N ASN A 99 13.66 13.26 -10.58
CA ASN A 99 14.56 13.35 -9.44
C ASN A 99 15.20 11.97 -9.18
N PRO A 100 16.51 11.80 -9.46
CA PRO A 100 17.17 10.49 -9.35
C PRO A 100 17.35 10.05 -7.88
N TYR A 101 17.15 10.97 -6.93
CA TYR A 101 17.12 10.70 -5.49
C TYR A 101 15.73 10.26 -4.99
N TYR A 102 14.69 10.27 -5.83
CA TYR A 102 13.33 9.89 -5.43
C TYR A 102 13.23 8.46 -4.86
N LYS A 103 14.11 7.55 -5.30
CA LYS A 103 14.32 6.21 -4.70
C LYS A 103 14.53 6.21 -3.18
N ALA A 104 15.06 7.28 -2.60
CA ALA A 104 15.22 7.40 -1.16
C ALA A 104 13.87 7.62 -0.45
N TYR A 105 12.89 8.16 -1.14
CA TYR A 105 11.59 8.54 -0.60
C TYR A 105 10.48 7.53 -0.96
N ASP A 106 10.75 6.56 -1.84
CA ASP A 106 9.78 5.55 -2.26
C ASP A 106 10.32 4.12 -2.04
N ALA A 107 10.00 3.54 -0.88
CA ALA A 107 10.38 2.18 -0.52
C ALA A 107 9.76 1.10 -1.42
N PHE A 108 8.70 1.44 -2.17
CA PHE A 108 8.06 0.54 -3.14
C PHE A 108 8.71 0.61 -4.51
N LEU A 109 9.55 1.63 -4.74
CA LEU A 109 10.29 1.79 -5.98
C LEU A 109 11.42 0.78 -6.07
N VAL A 110 11.43 0.03 -7.17
CA VAL A 110 12.56 -0.83 -7.54
C VAL A 110 13.33 -0.12 -8.65
N VAL A 111 14.64 -0.06 -8.47
CA VAL A 111 15.63 0.52 -9.39
C VAL A 111 16.69 -0.53 -9.68
N SER A 112 17.35 -0.45 -10.84
CA SER A 112 18.52 -1.28 -11.13
C SER A 112 19.77 -0.64 -10.56
N ASN A 113 20.85 -1.41 -10.43
CA ASN A 113 22.16 -0.91 -10.03
C ASN A 113 22.89 -0.15 -11.15
N ASP A 114 22.27 -0.01 -12.33
CA ASP A 114 22.91 0.66 -13.45
C ASP A 114 23.04 2.17 -13.12
N PRO A 115 24.17 2.79 -13.47
CA PRO A 115 24.39 4.21 -13.23
C PRO A 115 23.51 5.06 -14.17
N VAL A 116 23.04 6.20 -13.66
CA VAL A 116 22.30 7.21 -14.42
C VAL A 116 23.12 8.49 -14.45
N GLU A 117 23.27 9.09 -15.64
CA GLU A 117 23.89 10.40 -15.76
C GLU A 117 22.93 11.48 -15.23
N TRP A 118 23.42 12.31 -14.32
CA TRP A 118 22.70 13.45 -13.76
C TRP A 118 23.59 14.69 -13.75
N ARG A 119 23.01 15.85 -13.47
CA ARG A 119 23.73 17.12 -13.39
C ARG A 119 23.67 17.69 -11.99
N ASP A 120 24.80 18.14 -11.47
CA ASP A 120 24.88 18.79 -10.17
C ASP A 120 24.26 20.20 -10.22
N THR A 121 24.26 20.89 -9.09
CA THR A 121 23.73 22.26 -8.99
C THR A 121 24.50 23.27 -9.86
N ASN A 122 25.73 22.94 -10.28
CA ASN A 122 26.58 23.75 -11.16
C ASN A 122 26.44 23.36 -12.66
N GLY A 123 25.65 22.32 -12.97
CA GLY A 123 25.43 21.80 -14.32
C GLY A 123 26.44 20.75 -14.78
N GLU A 124 27.40 20.37 -13.93
CA GLU A 124 28.41 19.35 -14.21
C GLU A 124 27.81 17.94 -14.17
N ALA A 125 28.16 17.13 -15.16
CA ALA A 125 27.64 15.76 -15.26
C ALA A 125 28.33 14.83 -14.24
N TYR A 126 27.55 14.03 -13.56
CA TYR A 126 28.02 12.95 -12.69
C TYR A 126 27.15 11.71 -12.84
N LEU A 127 27.68 10.56 -12.42
CA LEU A 127 26.93 9.31 -12.42
C LEU A 127 26.34 9.06 -11.03
N LEU A 128 25.03 8.83 -10.99
CA LEU A 128 24.34 8.35 -9.80
C LEU A 128 24.08 6.85 -9.93
N ASP A 129 24.72 6.08 -9.07
CA ASP A 129 24.51 4.64 -8.99
C ASP A 129 23.11 4.29 -8.47
N ALA A 130 22.62 3.10 -8.84
CA ALA A 130 21.39 2.53 -8.31
C ALA A 130 20.15 3.41 -8.49
N ALA A 131 20.02 4.12 -9.60
CA ALA A 131 18.92 5.05 -9.87
C ALA A 131 18.18 4.77 -11.18
N ALA A 132 18.70 3.85 -11.99
CA ALA A 132 18.14 3.51 -13.28
C ALA A 132 16.84 2.72 -13.16
N GLN A 133 15.98 2.89 -14.17
CA GLN A 133 14.80 2.07 -14.37
C GLN A 133 14.79 1.45 -15.76
N ASN A 134 14.42 0.18 -15.79
CA ASN A 134 14.11 -0.58 -16.99
C ASN A 134 12.78 -1.32 -16.81
N ALA A 135 12.29 -1.95 -17.87
CA ALA A 135 11.01 -2.68 -17.86
C ALA A 135 10.91 -3.68 -16.70
N GLY A 136 12.00 -4.37 -16.35
CA GLY A 136 12.04 -5.31 -15.22
C GLY A 136 11.81 -4.63 -13.87
N THR A 137 12.50 -3.52 -13.61
CA THR A 137 12.36 -2.74 -12.37
C THR A 137 10.99 -2.05 -12.25
N ILE A 138 10.41 -1.62 -13.37
CA ILE A 138 9.05 -1.05 -13.42
C ILE A 138 8.02 -2.14 -13.07
N MET A 139 8.16 -3.34 -13.66
CA MET A 139 7.30 -4.48 -13.34
C MET A 139 7.46 -4.94 -11.89
N ALA A 140 8.67 -4.90 -11.34
CA ALA A 140 8.92 -5.21 -9.93
C ALA A 140 8.28 -4.16 -8.99
N THR A 141 8.40 -2.87 -9.33
CA THR A 141 7.72 -1.77 -8.62
C THR A 141 6.21 -1.98 -8.60
N PHE A 142 5.62 -2.31 -9.75
CA PHE A 142 4.21 -2.66 -9.85
C PHE A 142 3.86 -3.88 -8.99
N ALA A 143 4.64 -4.96 -9.07
CA ALA A 143 4.36 -6.20 -8.33
C ALA A 143 4.41 -6.00 -6.81
N VAL A 144 5.40 -5.28 -6.30
CA VAL A 144 5.52 -4.98 -4.86
C VAL A 144 4.37 -4.08 -4.40
N THR A 145 4.08 -3.01 -5.16
CA THR A 145 2.96 -2.09 -4.87
C THR A 145 1.62 -2.81 -4.89
N PHE A 146 1.36 -3.61 -5.93
CA PHE A 146 0.15 -4.41 -6.07
C PHE A 146 0.00 -5.40 -4.91
N THR A 147 1.07 -6.13 -4.57
CA THR A 147 1.04 -7.13 -3.50
C THR A 147 0.70 -6.48 -2.17
N PHE A 148 1.34 -5.36 -1.84
CA PHE A 148 1.05 -4.60 -0.63
C PHE A 148 -0.42 -4.15 -0.58
N LEU A 149 -0.90 -3.48 -1.63
CA LEU A 149 -2.28 -2.98 -1.69
C LEU A 149 -3.31 -4.12 -1.64
N PHE A 150 -3.03 -5.24 -2.31
CA PHE A 150 -3.89 -6.42 -2.27
C PHE A 150 -3.96 -7.01 -0.85
N LEU A 151 -2.82 -7.14 -0.16
CA LEU A 151 -2.78 -7.59 1.23
C LEU A 151 -3.54 -6.64 2.15
N THR A 152 -3.45 -5.32 1.95
CA THR A 152 -4.20 -4.33 2.74
C THR A 152 -5.72 -4.51 2.60
N CYS A 153 -6.21 -4.87 1.41
CA CYS A 153 -7.62 -5.21 1.22
C CYS A 153 -8.02 -6.45 2.04
N LEU A 154 -7.21 -7.51 2.02
CA LEU A 154 -7.47 -8.74 2.81
C LEU A 154 -7.42 -8.46 4.31
N ILE A 155 -6.52 -7.57 4.74
CA ILE A 155 -6.46 -7.08 6.12
C ILE A 155 -7.76 -6.40 6.50
N GLY A 156 -8.26 -5.52 5.63
CA GLY A 156 -9.56 -4.87 5.81
C GLY A 156 -10.70 -5.88 5.95
N VAL A 157 -10.74 -6.92 5.11
CA VAL A 157 -11.75 -7.99 5.21
C VAL A 157 -11.68 -8.70 6.56
N GLY A 158 -10.49 -9.13 6.98
CA GLY A 158 -10.29 -9.80 8.26
C GLY A 158 -10.71 -8.92 9.45
N ALA A 159 -10.38 -7.63 9.41
CA ALA A 159 -10.75 -6.65 10.42
C ALA A 159 -12.27 -6.48 10.52
N GLY A 160 -12.97 -6.34 9.39
CA GLY A 160 -14.42 -6.15 9.40
C GLY A 160 -15.17 -7.39 9.90
N LEU A 161 -14.66 -8.60 9.59
CA LEU A 161 -15.19 -9.85 10.14
C LEU A 161 -14.91 -9.99 11.65
N ALA A 162 -13.78 -9.47 12.12
CA ALA A 162 -13.39 -9.50 13.52
C ALA A 162 -14.13 -8.47 14.39
N ALA A 163 -14.61 -7.37 13.82
CA ALA A 163 -15.20 -6.23 14.53
C ALA A 163 -16.42 -6.60 15.41
N LYS A 164 -17.14 -7.68 15.10
CA LYS A 164 -18.31 -8.14 15.87
C LYS A 164 -18.03 -9.37 16.76
N THR A 165 -16.76 -9.75 16.89
CA THR A 165 -16.33 -10.87 17.74
C THR A 165 -15.40 -10.35 18.82
N GLU A 166 -15.71 -10.64 20.09
CA GLU A 166 -14.91 -10.21 21.23
C GLU A 166 -13.43 -10.58 21.02
N TYR A 167 -12.57 -9.55 21.09
CA TYR A 167 -11.09 -9.61 21.08
C TYR A 167 -10.37 -10.06 19.79
N ARG A 168 -11.04 -10.27 18.65
CA ARG A 168 -10.37 -10.68 17.39
C ARG A 168 -9.72 -9.55 16.60
N TRP A 169 -9.96 -8.29 16.98
CA TRP A 169 -9.47 -7.09 16.29
C TRP A 169 -8.09 -6.61 16.79
N LEU A 170 -7.71 -7.01 18.02
CA LEU A 170 -6.46 -6.62 18.68
C LEU A 170 -5.18 -6.93 17.88
N PRO A 171 -5.03 -8.14 17.27
CA PRO A 171 -3.83 -8.44 16.48
C PRO A 171 -3.73 -7.58 15.21
N ILE A 172 -4.88 -7.19 14.65
CA ILE A 172 -4.95 -6.39 13.43
C ILE A 172 -4.62 -4.93 13.74
N VAL A 173 -5.15 -4.39 14.84
CA VAL A 173 -4.80 -3.05 15.32
C VAL A 173 -3.34 -2.97 15.76
N ALA A 174 -2.81 -4.00 16.43
CA ALA A 174 -1.40 -4.07 16.78
C ALA A 174 -0.49 -4.09 15.53
N ALA A 175 -0.89 -4.79 14.47
CA ALA A 175 -0.13 -4.82 13.23
C ALA A 175 -0.22 -3.48 12.46
N ILE A 176 -1.38 -2.83 12.43
CA ILE A 176 -1.53 -1.47 11.88
C ILE A 176 -0.67 -0.47 12.67
N ALA A 177 -0.70 -0.55 14.00
CA ALA A 177 0.12 0.29 14.86
C ALA A 177 1.62 0.03 14.65
N ALA A 178 2.03 -1.21 14.39
CA ALA A 178 3.41 -1.55 14.05
C ALA A 178 3.83 -0.95 12.70
N VAL A 179 2.97 -1.00 11.66
CA VAL A 179 3.22 -0.31 10.37
C VAL A 179 3.33 1.20 10.57
N ALA A 180 2.40 1.80 11.31
CA ALA A 180 2.40 3.24 11.58
C ALA A 180 3.64 3.68 12.38
N THR A 181 4.05 2.89 13.37
CA THR A 181 5.26 3.13 14.15
C THR A 181 6.51 2.97 13.29
N ALA A 182 6.54 1.99 12.38
CA ALA A 182 7.64 1.80 11.44
C ALA A 182 7.79 2.99 10.49
N LEU A 183 6.68 3.50 9.96
CA LEU A 183 6.68 4.71 9.13
C LEU A 183 7.14 5.93 9.90
N TYR A 184 6.64 6.12 11.13
CA TYR A 184 7.08 7.20 12.01
C TYR A 184 8.58 7.14 12.28
N CYS A 185 9.11 5.96 12.61
CA CYS A 185 10.54 5.76 12.80
C CYS A 185 11.33 6.00 11.50
N ASN A 186 10.79 5.61 10.34
CA ASN A 186 11.45 5.85 9.05
C ASN A 186 11.54 7.34 8.72
N VAL A 187 10.44 8.10 8.93
CA VAL A 187 10.39 9.56 8.77
C VAL A 187 11.35 10.26 9.75
N LEU A 188 11.42 9.80 11.00
CA LEU A 188 12.39 10.34 11.97
C LEU A 188 13.83 10.06 11.53
N ILE A 189 14.14 8.83 11.10
CA ILE A 189 15.48 8.49 10.62
C ILE A 189 15.86 9.35 9.41
N MET A 190 14.94 9.55 8.46
CA MET A 190 15.10 10.41 7.28
C MET A 190 15.40 11.87 7.63
N ALA A 191 14.80 12.39 8.70
CA ALA A 191 15.03 13.75 9.18
C ALA A 191 16.44 13.96 9.78
N TYR A 192 17.14 12.88 10.13
CA TYR A 192 18.46 12.95 10.81
C TYR A 192 19.60 12.29 10.01
N SER A 193 19.36 11.75 8.82
CA SER A 193 20.38 11.04 8.01
C SER A 193 20.75 11.77 6.71
N THR A 194 21.30 12.97 6.83
CA THR A 194 21.84 13.74 5.69
C THR A 194 23.28 13.34 5.36
N ARG A 195 23.59 13.13 4.07
CA ARG A 195 24.93 12.89 3.54
C ARG A 195 25.19 13.80 2.36
N GLU A 196 26.38 14.39 2.29
CA GLU A 196 26.79 15.19 1.13
C GLU A 196 27.19 14.25 -0.03
N ILE A 197 26.57 14.42 -1.19
CA ILE A 197 26.90 13.73 -2.44
C ILE A 197 26.97 14.79 -3.54
N GLY A 198 28.13 14.94 -4.19
CA GLY A 198 28.29 15.87 -5.32
C GLY A 198 28.01 17.34 -4.98
N GLY A 199 28.22 17.75 -3.72
CA GLY A 199 27.94 19.11 -3.23
C GLY A 199 26.49 19.34 -2.75
N GLU A 200 25.61 18.34 -2.85
CA GLU A 200 24.24 18.42 -2.32
C GLU A 200 24.09 17.60 -1.03
N PHE A 201 23.43 18.18 -0.01
CA PHE A 201 23.04 17.45 1.19
C PHE A 201 21.78 16.63 0.91
N VAL A 202 21.94 15.31 0.85
CA VAL A 202 20.85 14.37 0.55
C VAL A 202 20.51 13.56 1.79
N SER A 203 19.23 13.50 2.18
CA SER A 203 18.76 12.53 3.17
C SER A 203 18.77 11.13 2.56
N LEU A 204 19.66 10.27 3.03
CA LEU A 204 19.73 8.86 2.63
C LEU A 204 19.18 8.01 3.78
N PRO A 205 18.03 7.35 3.63
CA PRO A 205 17.60 6.39 4.63
C PRO A 205 18.59 5.22 4.67
N PRO A 206 18.73 4.54 5.83
CA PRO A 206 19.39 3.25 5.86
C PRO A 206 18.67 2.30 4.91
N THR A 207 19.43 1.88 3.89
CA THR A 207 19.04 0.96 2.84
C THR A 207 18.33 -0.22 3.50
N TYR A 208 17.09 -0.51 3.09
CA TYR A 208 16.29 -1.69 3.45
C TYR A 208 15.49 -1.70 4.77
N THR A 209 15.57 -0.70 5.65
CA THR A 209 14.78 -0.75 6.91
C THR A 209 13.28 -0.57 6.69
N GLY A 210 12.87 0.43 5.90
CA GLY A 210 11.46 0.79 5.70
C GLY A 210 10.63 -0.32 5.04
N LEU A 211 11.08 -0.81 3.88
CA LEU A 211 10.38 -1.88 3.15
C LEU A 211 10.31 -3.18 3.95
N LEU A 212 11.38 -3.54 4.67
CA LEU A 212 11.41 -4.76 5.48
C LEU A 212 10.41 -4.66 6.63
N THR A 213 10.34 -3.53 7.34
CA THR A 213 9.37 -3.37 8.42
C THR A 213 7.93 -3.33 7.90
N ILE A 214 7.67 -2.61 6.79
CA ILE A 214 6.35 -2.62 6.13
C ILE A 214 5.96 -4.04 5.74
N THR A 215 6.89 -4.81 5.16
CA THR A 215 6.65 -6.20 4.72
C THR A 215 6.30 -7.09 5.91
N VAL A 216 7.13 -7.09 6.96
CA VAL A 216 6.91 -7.92 8.15
C VAL A 216 5.56 -7.59 8.80
N ALA A 217 5.27 -6.32 9.01
CA ALA A 217 4.02 -5.91 9.66
C ALA A 217 2.79 -6.22 8.79
N THR A 218 2.88 -6.05 7.46
CA THR A 218 1.81 -6.42 6.53
C THR A 218 1.56 -7.93 6.53
N LEU A 219 2.61 -8.75 6.57
CA LEU A 219 2.48 -10.21 6.62
C LEU A 219 1.84 -10.68 7.93
N ILE A 220 2.23 -10.09 9.06
CA ILE A 220 1.60 -10.38 10.38
C ILE A 220 0.11 -10.02 10.35
N ALA A 221 -0.23 -8.83 9.85
CA ALA A 221 -1.61 -8.38 9.71
C ALA A 221 -2.43 -9.31 8.79
N ALA A 222 -1.85 -9.72 7.67
CA ALA A 222 -2.48 -10.62 6.71
C ALA A 222 -2.72 -12.01 7.30
N ALA A 223 -1.76 -12.55 8.07
CA ALA A 223 -1.91 -13.83 8.77
C ALA A 223 -3.02 -13.77 9.83
N ALA A 224 -3.07 -12.71 10.64
CA ALA A 224 -4.16 -12.48 11.59
C ALA A 224 -5.52 -12.38 10.89
N SER A 225 -5.55 -11.72 9.73
CA SER A 225 -6.76 -11.55 8.94
C SER A 225 -7.23 -12.85 8.31
N ALA A 226 -6.32 -13.70 7.84
CA ALA A 226 -6.63 -15.04 7.35
C ALA A 226 -7.28 -15.90 8.45
N PHE A 227 -6.80 -15.79 9.70
CA PHE A 227 -7.42 -16.46 10.84
C PHE A 227 -8.86 -15.97 11.09
N SER A 228 -9.11 -14.65 11.05
CA SER A 228 -10.46 -14.09 11.20
C SER A 228 -11.40 -14.54 10.07
N ILE A 229 -10.92 -14.57 8.82
CA ILE A 229 -11.67 -15.08 7.66
C ILE A 229 -12.02 -16.57 7.83
N ALA A 230 -11.07 -17.39 8.28
CA ALA A 230 -11.28 -18.81 8.49
C ALA A 230 -12.37 -19.10 9.55
N ARG A 231 -12.43 -18.28 10.61
CA ARG A 231 -13.37 -18.41 11.73
C ARG A 231 -14.61 -17.52 11.64
N ALA A 232 -14.88 -16.94 10.47
CA ALA A 232 -16.07 -16.14 10.25
C ALA A 232 -17.34 -17.01 10.39
N PRO A 233 -18.38 -16.54 11.10
CA PRO A 233 -19.59 -17.32 11.30
C PRO A 233 -20.35 -17.53 9.98
N ARG A 234 -20.87 -18.76 9.81
CA ARG A 234 -21.58 -19.21 8.60
C ARG A 234 -22.97 -19.68 9.04
N PHE A 235 -23.96 -18.79 8.92
CA PHE A 235 -25.31 -19.00 9.45
C PHE A 235 -26.23 -19.82 8.53
N ILE A 236 -25.80 -20.10 7.30
CA ILE A 236 -26.52 -20.95 6.34
C ILE A 236 -25.63 -22.15 6.01
N ARG A 237 -26.18 -23.36 6.20
CA ARG A 237 -25.65 -24.61 5.66
C ARG A 237 -26.18 -24.80 4.25
#